data_AF-I4Z210-F1
#
_entry.id   AF-I4Z210-F1
#
_cell.length_a   1.000
_cell.length_b   1.000
_cell.length_c   1.000
_cell.angle_alpha   90.00
_cell.angle_beta   90.00
_cell.angle_gamma   90.00
#
_symmetry.space_group_name_H-M   'P 1'
#
loop_
_entity.id
_entity.type
_entity.pdbx_description
1 polymer ?
#
loop_
_entity_poly.entity_id
_entity_poly.type
_entity_poly.pdbx_seq_one_letter_code
_entity_poly.pdbx_strand_id
1 'polypeptide(L)'
;MIVEDVMATPVISVEPSATVAEAARLMLADRISGLPVTTRDGTLVGMISEGDLLRRGELGTDRKRSSWLEFLVGPGTLADEYVRTHGRKVEQVMSGDPVTTRRDAPLEEVVTAMGRHGIKRLPVLESRKVVGIVARSDVLRALARTMPTNASYCVTDDRIREAVLVKLDEQKWGSKFIRVRVENGVVTLTGTIFDERERQAAKVVAENVPGVKAVVDQIAWIEPFSGMVVLPEESGTHT
;
A
#
# COMPACT_ATOMS: atom_id res chain seq x y z
N MET A 1 -5.47 6.02 -12.86
CA MET A 1 -5.49 6.94 -11.70
C MET A 1 -4.13 7.58 -11.60
N ILE A 2 -4.10 8.91 -11.56
CA ILE A 2 -2.88 9.72 -11.49
C ILE A 2 -2.71 10.29 -10.08
N VAL A 3 -1.54 10.87 -9.82
CA VAL A 3 -1.20 11.50 -8.54
C VAL A 3 -2.20 12.61 -8.17
N GLU A 4 -2.59 13.44 -9.13
CA GLU A 4 -3.55 14.53 -8.92
C GLU A 4 -4.91 14.06 -8.40
N ASP A 5 -5.33 12.83 -8.73
CA ASP A 5 -6.62 12.27 -8.27
C ASP A 5 -6.63 11.97 -6.75
N VAL A 6 -5.45 11.82 -6.14
CA VAL A 6 -5.29 11.29 -4.78
C VAL A 6 -4.46 12.16 -3.85
N MET A 7 -3.66 13.09 -4.37
CA MET A 7 -2.75 13.91 -3.56
C MET A 7 -3.52 14.81 -2.58
N ALA A 8 -2.94 15.01 -1.41
CA ALA A 8 -3.45 15.95 -0.43
C ALA A 8 -2.99 17.38 -0.78
N THR A 9 -3.95 18.31 -0.80
CA THR A 9 -3.75 19.75 -0.95
C THR A 9 -4.73 20.51 -0.04
N PRO A 10 -4.36 21.68 0.54
CA PRO A 10 -3.04 22.31 0.52
C PRO A 10 -2.00 21.52 1.34
N VAL A 11 -0.72 21.71 1.04
CA VAL A 11 0.36 21.01 1.74
C VAL A 11 0.75 21.76 3.00
N ILE A 12 0.80 21.04 4.11
CA ILE A 12 1.32 21.54 5.38
C ILE A 12 2.82 21.25 5.40
N SER A 13 3.63 22.30 5.47
CA SER A 13 5.10 22.23 5.46
C SER A 13 5.70 22.95 6.66
N VAL A 14 7.02 22.80 6.84
CA VAL A 14 7.77 23.45 7.92
C VAL A 14 9.05 24.09 7.37
N GLU A 15 9.47 25.23 7.91
CA GLU A 15 10.73 25.87 7.52
C GLU A 15 11.96 25.15 8.12
N PRO A 16 13.12 25.16 7.45
CA PRO A 16 14.33 24.47 7.93
C PRO A 16 14.83 24.98 9.29
N SER A 17 14.63 26.28 9.55
CA SER A 17 15.04 26.93 10.80
C SER A 17 14.08 26.67 11.96
N ALA A 18 12.90 26.11 11.71
CA ALA A 18 11.93 25.78 12.76
C ALA A 18 12.50 24.73 13.71
N THR A 19 11.96 24.68 14.91
CA THR A 19 12.34 23.68 15.91
C THR A 19 11.67 22.34 15.63
N VAL A 20 12.33 21.27 16.07
CA VAL A 20 11.79 19.91 16.05
C VAL A 20 10.48 19.82 16.86
N ALA A 21 10.37 20.59 17.94
CA ALA A 21 9.15 20.65 18.75
C ALA A 21 7.98 21.31 18.00
N GLU A 22 8.24 22.36 17.22
CA GLU A 22 7.21 22.97 16.35
C GLU A 22 6.77 21.99 15.26
N ALA A 23 7.71 21.30 14.60
CA ALA A 23 7.38 20.27 13.62
C ALA A 23 6.52 19.15 14.23
N ALA A 24 6.87 18.68 15.43
CA ALA A 24 6.10 17.67 16.15
C ALA A 24 4.68 18.15 16.50
N ARG A 25 4.53 19.39 16.97
CA ARG A 25 3.22 19.99 17.27
C ARG A 25 2.37 20.11 16.01
N LEU A 26 2.96 20.51 14.88
CA LEU A 26 2.26 20.60 13.60
C LEU A 26 1.78 19.22 13.13
N MET A 27 2.64 18.21 13.21
CA MET A 27 2.27 16.81 12.92
C MET A 27 1.08 16.33 13.77
N LEU A 28 1.07 16.64 15.07
CA LEU A 28 -0.01 16.24 15.98
C LEU A 28 -1.30 17.01 15.71
N ALA A 29 -1.23 18.33 15.49
CA ALA A 29 -2.39 19.18 15.25
C ALA A 29 -3.14 18.75 13.98
N ASP A 30 -2.41 18.47 12.91
CA ASP A 30 -2.97 18.11 11.62
C ASP A 30 -3.13 16.59 11.43
N ARG A 31 -2.74 15.79 12.43
CA ARG A 31 -2.77 14.32 12.41
C ARG A 31 -2.03 13.74 11.20
N ILE A 32 -0.85 14.30 10.91
CA ILE A 32 0.02 13.89 9.82
C ILE A 32 1.35 13.35 10.35
N SER A 33 1.87 12.31 9.69
CA SER A 33 3.05 11.57 10.16
C SER A 33 4.39 12.07 9.60
N GLY A 34 4.36 13.19 8.88
CA GLY A 34 5.54 13.85 8.34
C GLY A 34 5.23 15.05 7.47
N LEU A 35 6.24 15.88 7.29
CA LEU A 35 6.17 17.20 6.69
C LEU A 35 7.26 17.34 5.63
N PRO A 36 6.95 17.91 4.45
CA PRO A 36 7.96 18.52 3.61
C PRO A 36 8.57 19.73 4.31
N VAL A 37 9.88 19.83 4.21
CA VAL A 37 10.64 20.98 4.69
C VAL A 37 10.83 21.91 3.49
N THR A 38 10.27 23.10 3.58
CA THR A 38 10.25 24.06 2.48
C THR A 38 10.81 25.41 2.91
N THR A 39 11.53 26.08 2.02
CA THR A 39 11.85 27.49 2.18
C THR A 39 10.58 28.36 2.05
N ARG A 40 10.69 29.65 2.40
CA ARG A 40 9.55 30.60 2.34
C ARG A 40 8.94 30.77 0.96
N ASP A 41 9.72 30.59 -0.11
CA ASP A 41 9.27 30.65 -1.50
C ASP A 41 8.58 29.35 -1.98
N GLY A 42 8.50 28.33 -1.11
CA GLY A 42 7.85 27.04 -1.35
C GLY A 42 8.79 25.96 -1.93
N THR A 43 10.09 26.23 -2.02
CA THR A 43 11.06 25.27 -2.56
C THR A 43 11.33 24.15 -1.56
N LEU A 44 11.25 22.90 -2.02
CA LEU A 44 11.53 21.72 -1.19
C LEU A 44 13.03 21.60 -0.91
N VAL A 45 13.39 21.40 0.36
CA VAL A 45 14.79 21.17 0.78
C VAL A 45 14.98 19.90 1.59
N GLY A 46 13.90 19.27 2.05
CA GLY A 46 13.99 18.02 2.79
C GLY A 46 12.65 17.47 3.24
N MET A 47 12.69 16.40 4.03
CA MET A 47 11.53 15.78 4.67
C MET A 47 11.84 15.50 6.13
N ILE A 48 10.85 15.72 7.01
CA ILE A 48 10.91 15.29 8.40
C ILE A 48 9.69 14.42 8.71
N SER A 49 9.88 13.32 9.43
CA SER A 49 8.84 12.36 9.74
C SER A 49 8.80 11.98 11.22
N GLU A 50 7.70 11.39 11.67
CA GLU A 50 7.64 10.73 12.99
C GLU A 50 8.82 9.78 13.22
N GLY A 51 9.29 9.07 12.17
CA GLY A 51 10.42 8.16 12.29
C GLY A 51 11.74 8.86 12.65
N ASP A 52 11.89 10.13 12.29
CA ASP A 52 13.03 10.97 12.68
C ASP A 52 12.85 11.49 14.12
N LEU A 53 11.60 11.83 14.49
CA LEU A 53 11.25 12.31 15.83
C LEU A 53 11.29 11.22 16.91
N LEU A 54 11.01 9.97 16.53
CA LEU A 54 11.02 8.80 17.41
C LEU A 54 12.42 8.25 17.65
N ARG A 55 13.46 8.79 17.01
CA ARG A 55 14.86 8.36 17.18
C ARG A 55 15.67 9.47 17.83
N ARG A 56 15.21 9.92 19.00
CA ARG A 56 15.76 11.08 19.69
C ARG A 56 16.40 10.71 21.02
N GLY A 57 17.49 11.40 21.34
CA GLY A 57 18.21 11.24 22.60
C GLY A 57 17.34 11.55 23.83
N GLU A 58 16.43 12.53 23.74
CA GLU A 58 15.51 12.86 24.84
C GLU A 58 14.53 11.74 25.17
N LEU A 59 14.28 10.84 24.23
CA LEU A 59 13.42 9.67 24.42
C LEU A 59 14.24 8.42 24.80
N GLY A 60 15.58 8.49 24.78
CA GLY A 60 16.47 7.34 24.98
C GLY A 60 16.30 6.25 23.91
N THR A 61 15.84 6.63 22.72
CA THR A 61 15.49 5.75 21.58
C THR A 61 16.49 5.84 20.43
N ASP A 62 17.58 6.58 20.64
CA ASP A 62 18.71 6.61 19.73
C ASP A 62 19.27 5.18 19.53
N ARG A 63 19.73 4.89 18.31
CA ARG A 63 20.26 3.57 18.00
C ARG A 63 21.59 3.39 18.72
N LYS A 64 21.60 2.60 19.80
CA LYS A 64 22.84 2.14 20.42
C LYS A 64 23.52 1.13 19.48
N ARG A 65 24.56 1.57 18.77
CA ARG A 65 25.45 0.67 18.03
C ARG A 65 26.37 -0.03 19.03
N SER A 66 26.83 -1.22 18.67
CA SER A 66 27.92 -1.86 19.41
C SER A 66 29.20 -1.05 19.20
N SER A 67 30.01 -0.88 20.24
CA SER A 67 31.21 -0.03 20.23
C SER A 67 32.21 -0.36 19.09
N TRP A 68 32.28 -1.62 18.66
CA TRP A 68 33.09 -2.02 17.51
C TRP A 68 32.57 -1.51 16.16
N LEU A 69 31.25 -1.33 16.01
CA LEU A 69 30.66 -0.72 14.81
C LEU A 69 30.97 0.78 14.77
N GLU A 70 30.93 1.47 15.91
CA GLU A 70 31.27 2.90 16.00
C GLU A 70 32.71 3.17 15.53
N PHE A 71 33.64 2.30 15.92
CA PHE A 71 35.04 2.36 15.46
C PHE A 71 35.15 2.24 13.92
N LEU A 72 34.32 1.43 13.27
CA LEU A 72 34.38 1.19 11.82
C LEU A 72 33.80 2.33 10.98
N VAL A 73 32.82 3.09 11.49
CA VAL A 73 32.14 4.13 10.70
C VAL A 73 32.91 5.45 10.68
N GLY A 74 33.89 5.60 11.58
CA GLY A 74 34.73 6.79 11.67
C GLY A 74 34.05 7.98 12.38
N PRO A 75 34.84 8.98 12.83
CA PRO A 75 34.36 10.05 13.71
C PRO A 75 33.35 10.99 13.04
N GLY A 76 33.44 11.19 11.72
CA GLY A 76 32.51 12.06 10.98
C GLY A 76 31.07 11.54 11.01
N THR A 77 30.86 10.26 10.73
CA THR A 77 29.51 9.68 10.73
C THR A 77 28.90 9.62 12.14
N LEU A 78 29.72 9.45 13.18
CA LEU A 78 29.25 9.56 14.57
C LEU A 78 28.81 10.97 14.92
N ALA A 79 29.52 12.00 14.44
CA ALA A 79 29.12 13.39 14.62
C ALA A 79 27.80 13.69 13.91
N ASP A 80 27.62 13.22 12.68
CA ASP A 80 26.35 13.37 11.94
C ASP A 80 25.19 12.68 12.65
N GLU A 81 25.41 11.48 13.19
CA GLU A 81 24.39 10.74 13.96
C GLU A 81 24.02 11.46 15.26
N TYR A 82 25.00 12.04 15.96
CA TYR A 82 24.76 12.86 17.14
C TYR A 82 23.90 14.09 16.79
N VAL A 83 24.24 14.81 15.71
CA VAL A 83 23.46 15.97 15.23
C VAL A 83 22.03 15.55 14.87
N ARG A 84 21.83 14.42 14.18
CA ARG A 84 20.48 13.96 13.82
C ARG A 84 19.64 13.57 15.03
N THR A 85 20.24 13.00 16.07
CA THR A 85 19.53 12.50 17.26
C THR A 85 19.32 13.56 18.34
N HIS A 86 20.16 14.60 18.38
CA HIS A 86 20.16 15.64 19.42
C HIS A 86 19.89 17.05 18.88
N GLY A 87 19.95 17.26 17.56
CA GLY A 87 19.69 18.54 16.90
C GLY A 87 18.31 19.09 17.26
N ARG A 88 18.19 20.41 17.38
CA ARG A 88 16.93 21.06 17.80
C ARG A 88 16.18 21.71 16.65
N LYS A 89 16.85 21.95 15.53
CA LYS A 89 16.24 22.50 14.32
C LYS A 89 15.88 21.40 13.32
N VAL A 90 14.87 21.67 12.50
CA VAL A 90 14.42 20.76 11.45
C VAL A 90 15.56 20.45 10.47
N GLU A 91 16.31 21.45 10.02
CA GLU A 91 17.42 21.27 9.07
C GLU A 91 18.52 20.30 9.54
N GLN A 92 18.68 20.13 10.86
CA GLN A 92 19.69 19.25 11.46
C GLN A 92 19.23 17.78 11.53
N VAL A 93 17.92 17.54 11.46
CA VAL A 93 17.29 16.23 11.71
C VAL A 93 16.62 15.68 10.45
N MET A 94 16.19 16.57 9.54
CA MET A 94 15.52 16.21 8.30
C MET A 94 16.37 15.29 7.43
N SER A 95 15.68 14.49 6.62
CA SER A 95 16.31 13.80 5.50
C SER A 95 16.41 14.75 4.30
N GLY A 96 17.62 14.94 3.77
CA GLY A 96 17.86 15.65 2.52
C GLY A 96 17.50 14.80 1.29
N ASP A 97 17.39 15.48 0.14
CA ASP A 97 17.12 14.89 -1.18
C ASP A 97 15.96 13.85 -1.20
N PRO A 98 14.74 14.27 -0.81
CA PRO A 98 13.61 13.36 -0.75
C PRO A 98 13.19 12.91 -2.16
N VAL A 99 12.77 11.64 -2.27
CA VAL A 99 12.12 11.15 -3.48
C VAL A 99 10.80 11.89 -3.69
N THR A 100 10.63 12.45 -4.89
CA THR A 100 9.46 13.26 -5.27
C THR A 100 8.73 12.67 -6.47
N THR A 101 7.55 13.22 -6.76
CA THR A 101 6.75 12.85 -7.94
C THR A 101 6.14 14.09 -8.59
N ARG A 102 5.48 13.90 -9.73
CA ARG A 102 4.78 14.96 -10.48
C ARG A 102 3.27 14.74 -10.40
N ARG A 103 2.48 15.80 -10.56
CA ARG A 103 1.01 15.73 -10.47
C ARG A 103 0.36 14.82 -11.52
N ASP A 104 0.96 14.78 -12.71
CA ASP A 104 0.51 14.00 -13.87
C ASP A 104 1.04 12.56 -13.88
N ALA A 105 1.90 12.20 -12.91
CA ALA A 105 2.48 10.87 -12.84
C ALA A 105 1.40 9.81 -12.52
N PRO A 106 1.51 8.60 -13.09
CA PRO A 106 0.61 7.51 -12.74
C PRO A 106 0.85 7.05 -11.30
N LEU A 107 -0.23 6.66 -10.60
CA LEU A 107 -0.14 6.28 -9.18
C LEU A 107 0.78 5.06 -8.94
N GLU A 108 0.92 4.19 -9.95
CA GLU A 108 1.79 3.01 -9.89
C GLU A 108 3.27 3.36 -9.68
N GLU A 109 3.74 4.48 -10.25
CA GLU A 109 5.12 4.94 -10.10
C GLU A 109 5.37 5.34 -8.64
N VAL A 110 4.39 6.01 -8.01
CA VAL A 110 4.46 6.39 -6.60
C VAL A 110 4.48 5.16 -5.70
N VAL A 111 3.61 4.17 -5.94
CA VAL A 111 3.58 2.93 -5.17
C VAL A 111 4.91 2.17 -5.30
N THR A 112 5.44 2.09 -6.53
CA THR A 112 6.75 1.48 -6.80
C THR A 112 7.87 2.19 -6.06
N ALA A 113 7.89 3.53 -6.08
CA ALA A 113 8.88 4.32 -5.37
C ALA A 113 8.76 4.12 -3.83
N MET A 114 7.54 4.09 -3.28
CA MET A 114 7.31 3.80 -1.86
C MET A 114 7.85 2.43 -1.44
N GLY A 115 7.65 1.40 -2.27
CA GLY A 115 8.16 0.05 -2.04
C GLY A 115 9.68 -0.02 -2.12
N ARG A 116 10.25 0.52 -3.21
CA ARG A 116 11.70 0.47 -3.48
C ARG A 116 12.53 1.25 -2.46
N HIS A 117 12.07 2.44 -2.07
CA HIS A 117 12.82 3.32 -1.17
C HIS A 117 12.41 3.15 0.31
N GLY A 118 11.42 2.30 0.61
CA GLY A 118 10.92 2.12 1.97
C GLY A 118 10.26 3.38 2.56
N ILE A 119 9.86 4.34 1.72
CA ILE A 119 9.27 5.61 2.13
C ILE A 119 7.75 5.51 2.21
N LYS A 120 7.17 6.37 3.05
CA LYS A 120 5.72 6.39 3.33
C LYS A 120 4.96 7.49 2.61
N ARG A 121 5.67 8.46 2.04
CA ARG A 121 5.10 9.63 1.39
C ARG A 121 6.07 10.25 0.39
N LEU A 122 5.54 10.86 -0.66
CA LEU A 122 6.28 11.57 -1.69
C LEU A 122 5.70 12.98 -1.85
N PRO A 123 6.51 14.04 -1.71
CA PRO A 123 6.13 15.38 -2.14
C PRO A 123 5.86 15.39 -3.65
N VAL A 124 4.80 16.09 -4.04
CA VAL A 124 4.47 16.37 -5.44
C VAL A 124 5.03 17.74 -5.78
N LEU A 125 5.91 17.79 -6.78
CA LEU A 125 6.57 19.01 -7.20
C LEU A 125 6.00 19.52 -8.53
N GLU A 126 5.90 20.84 -8.63
CA GLU A 126 5.79 21.56 -9.89
C GLU A 126 7.00 22.49 -10.00
N SER A 127 7.87 22.22 -10.98
CA SER A 127 9.23 22.76 -11.06
C SER A 127 10.07 22.44 -9.80
N ARG A 128 10.07 23.31 -8.80
CA ARG A 128 10.75 23.09 -7.50
C ARG A 128 9.85 23.31 -6.29
N LYS A 129 8.60 23.72 -6.53
CA LYS A 129 7.66 24.06 -5.46
C LYS A 129 6.82 22.86 -5.11
N VAL A 130 6.59 22.68 -3.81
CA VAL A 130 5.69 21.64 -3.33
C VAL A 130 4.26 22.07 -3.59
N VAL A 131 3.56 21.31 -4.43
CA VAL A 131 2.15 21.57 -4.80
C VAL A 131 1.19 20.55 -4.18
N GLY A 132 1.72 19.41 -3.73
CA GLY A 132 0.93 18.32 -3.14
C GLY A 132 1.80 17.36 -2.34
N ILE A 133 1.16 16.41 -1.67
CA ILE A 133 1.84 15.25 -1.08
C ILE A 133 0.98 14.01 -1.27
N VAL A 134 1.61 12.87 -1.58
CA VAL A 134 0.93 11.57 -1.61
C VAL A 134 1.49 10.71 -0.50
N ALA A 135 0.65 10.30 0.45
CA ALA A 135 1.00 9.34 1.49
C ALA A 135 0.38 7.96 1.21
N ARG A 136 0.92 6.91 1.85
CA ARG A 136 0.34 5.56 1.77
C ARG A 136 -1.15 5.53 2.15
N SER A 137 -1.58 6.38 3.09
CA SER A 137 -2.99 6.51 3.47
C SER A 137 -3.88 6.96 2.31
N ASP A 138 -3.36 7.79 1.41
CA ASP A 138 -4.12 8.28 0.26
C ASP A 138 -4.27 7.19 -0.80
N VAL A 139 -3.21 6.38 -1.00
CA VAL A 139 -3.27 5.17 -1.83
C VAL A 139 -4.30 4.18 -1.27
N LEU A 140 -4.31 3.94 0.05
CA LEU A 140 -5.28 3.07 0.70
C LEU A 140 -6.71 3.61 0.56
N ARG A 141 -6.91 4.92 0.70
CA ARG A 141 -8.21 5.57 0.50
C ARG A 141 -8.68 5.42 -0.95
N ALA A 142 -7.78 5.58 -1.91
CA ALA A 142 -8.07 5.39 -3.33
C ALA A 142 -8.46 3.94 -3.65
N LEU A 143 -7.75 2.97 -3.08
CA LEU A 143 -8.08 1.55 -3.18
C LEU A 143 -9.48 1.27 -2.61
N ALA A 144 -9.78 1.77 -1.41
CA ALA A 144 -11.07 1.57 -0.76
C ALA A 144 -12.25 2.15 -1.56
N ARG A 145 -12.04 3.24 -2.30
CA ARG A 145 -13.06 3.83 -3.20
C ARG A 145 -13.24 3.05 -4.50
N THR A 146 -12.22 2.34 -4.95
CA THR A 146 -12.24 1.57 -6.21
C THR A 146 -12.74 0.14 -5.99
N MET A 147 -12.55 -0.40 -4.79
CA MET A 147 -13.11 -1.70 -4.39
C MET A 147 -14.64 -1.63 -4.51
N PRO A 148 -15.27 -2.54 -5.28
CA PRO A 148 -16.72 -2.59 -5.35
C PRO A 148 -17.26 -2.85 -3.95
N THR A 149 -17.97 -1.88 -3.40
CA THR A 149 -18.89 -2.17 -2.29
C THR A 149 -20.02 -2.99 -2.90
N ASN A 150 -20.49 -4.05 -2.24
CA ASN A 150 -21.57 -4.94 -2.69
C ASN A 150 -22.88 -4.17 -2.92
N ALA A 151 -22.92 -3.36 -3.97
CA ALA A 151 -24.09 -2.67 -4.46
C ALA A 151 -24.73 -3.63 -5.45
N SER A 152 -25.89 -4.16 -5.07
CA SER A 152 -26.76 -4.96 -5.93
C SER A 152 -27.11 -4.18 -7.19
N TYR A 153 -26.33 -4.39 -8.25
CA TYR A 153 -26.85 -4.21 -9.59
C TYR A 153 -27.72 -5.43 -9.90
N CYS A 154 -28.88 -5.21 -10.51
CA CYS A 154 -29.69 -6.29 -11.06
C CYS A 154 -28.95 -6.90 -12.27
N VAL A 155 -27.93 -7.70 -11.99
CA VAL A 155 -27.17 -8.46 -12.98
C VAL A 155 -27.83 -9.83 -13.09
N THR A 156 -28.15 -10.26 -14.30
CA THR A 156 -28.67 -11.61 -14.54
C THR A 156 -27.57 -12.64 -14.25
N ASP A 157 -27.95 -13.85 -13.82
CA ASP A 157 -26.99 -14.91 -13.52
C ASP A 157 -26.08 -15.24 -14.72
N ASP A 158 -26.61 -15.16 -15.95
CA ASP A 158 -25.83 -15.35 -17.18
C ASP A 158 -24.70 -14.32 -17.32
N ARG A 159 -24.96 -13.05 -17.00
CA ARG A 159 -23.95 -11.98 -17.05
C ARG A 159 -22.91 -12.15 -15.96
N ILE A 160 -23.33 -12.57 -14.76
CA ILE A 160 -22.40 -12.89 -13.67
C ILE A 160 -21.51 -14.06 -14.10
N ARG A 161 -22.09 -15.13 -14.65
CA ARG A 161 -21.36 -16.30 -15.14
C ARG A 161 -20.33 -15.94 -16.20
N GLU A 162 -20.74 -15.17 -17.21
CA GLU A 162 -19.85 -14.73 -18.29
C GLU A 162 -18.70 -13.88 -17.74
N ALA A 163 -18.99 -12.95 -16.83
CA ALA A 163 -17.97 -12.13 -16.19
C ALA A 163 -16.96 -12.95 -15.35
N VAL A 164 -17.42 -13.97 -14.62
CA VAL A 164 -16.51 -14.88 -13.88
C VAL A 164 -15.63 -15.67 -14.84
N LEU A 165 -16.19 -16.20 -15.93
CA LEU A 165 -15.43 -16.98 -16.93
C LEU A 165 -14.36 -16.12 -17.61
N VAL A 166 -14.71 -14.90 -18.05
CA VAL A 166 -13.75 -13.96 -18.65
C VAL A 166 -12.61 -13.66 -17.68
N LYS A 167 -12.93 -13.31 -16.42
CA LYS A 167 -11.88 -13.00 -15.43
C LYS A 167 -10.99 -14.19 -15.08
N LEU A 168 -11.52 -15.42 -15.10
CA LEU A 168 -10.72 -16.64 -14.88
C LEU A 168 -9.78 -16.91 -16.06
N ASP A 169 -10.23 -16.71 -17.30
CA ASP A 169 -9.44 -16.93 -18.51
C ASP A 169 -8.31 -15.91 -18.67
N GLU A 170 -8.48 -14.68 -18.16
CA GLU A 170 -7.42 -13.66 -18.10
C GLU A 170 -6.24 -14.07 -17.21
N GLN A 171 -6.44 -15.02 -16.28
CA GLN A 171 -5.38 -15.42 -15.35
C GLN A 171 -4.48 -16.49 -15.95
N LYS A 172 -3.16 -16.29 -15.84
CA LYS A 172 -2.17 -17.27 -16.30
C LYS A 172 -2.25 -18.62 -15.58
N TRP A 173 -2.89 -18.67 -14.41
CA TRP A 173 -3.12 -19.87 -13.60
C TRP A 173 -4.54 -20.45 -13.77
N GLY A 174 -5.40 -19.81 -14.58
CA GLY A 174 -6.77 -20.26 -14.81
C GLY A 174 -6.79 -21.62 -15.51
N SER A 175 -7.16 -22.68 -14.78
CA SER A 175 -7.33 -24.00 -15.36
C SER A 175 -8.61 -24.04 -16.21
N LYS A 176 -8.49 -24.50 -17.47
CA LYS A 176 -9.65 -24.76 -18.38
C LYS A 176 -10.64 -25.79 -17.84
N PHE A 177 -10.25 -26.50 -16.78
CA PHE A 177 -11.08 -27.54 -16.16
C PHE A 177 -12.00 -26.99 -15.07
N ILE A 178 -11.90 -25.71 -14.71
CA ILE A 178 -12.83 -25.05 -13.79
C ILE A 178 -14.09 -24.64 -14.55
N ARG A 179 -15.24 -25.11 -14.08
CA ARG A 179 -16.58 -24.79 -14.60
C ARG A 179 -17.32 -23.92 -13.60
N VAL A 180 -18.03 -22.93 -14.13
CA VAL A 180 -18.79 -21.95 -13.35
C VAL A 180 -20.27 -22.12 -13.64
N ARG A 181 -21.08 -22.23 -12.58
CA ARG A 181 -22.55 -22.11 -12.63
C ARG A 181 -22.97 -20.95 -11.72
N VAL A 182 -24.05 -20.27 -12.07
CA VAL A 182 -24.58 -19.17 -11.26
C VAL A 182 -26.09 -19.33 -11.16
N GLU A 183 -26.60 -19.27 -9.93
CA GLU A 183 -28.03 -19.34 -9.62
C GLU A 183 -28.36 -18.33 -8.52
N ASN A 184 -29.28 -17.39 -8.77
CA ASN A 184 -29.69 -16.33 -7.86
C ASN A 184 -28.53 -15.46 -7.32
N GLY A 185 -27.47 -15.29 -8.11
CA GLY A 185 -26.22 -14.63 -7.72
C GLY A 185 -25.28 -15.48 -6.86
N VAL A 186 -25.55 -16.77 -6.65
CA VAL A 186 -24.64 -17.72 -6.01
C VAL A 186 -23.80 -18.40 -7.08
N VAL A 187 -22.47 -18.28 -6.99
CA VAL A 187 -21.54 -18.89 -7.96
C VAL A 187 -21.07 -20.23 -7.43
N THR A 188 -21.29 -21.30 -8.19
CA THR A 188 -20.77 -22.63 -7.89
C THR A 188 -19.58 -22.93 -8.79
N LEU A 189 -18.41 -23.10 -8.18
CA LEU A 189 -17.18 -23.50 -8.87
C LEU A 189 -17.03 -25.01 -8.80
N THR A 190 -16.96 -25.67 -9.95
CA THR A 190 -16.77 -27.13 -10.07
C THR A 190 -15.59 -27.40 -10.99
N GLY A 191 -15.04 -28.61 -10.98
CA GLY A 191 -13.96 -28.99 -11.88
C GLY A 191 -12.79 -29.64 -11.16
N THR A 192 -11.66 -29.69 -11.85
CA THR A 192 -10.44 -30.33 -11.33
C THR A 192 -9.27 -29.36 -11.38
N ILE A 193 -8.52 -29.30 -10.28
CA ILE A 193 -7.28 -28.54 -10.15
C ILE A 193 -6.15 -29.49 -9.75
N PHE A 194 -4.91 -29.11 -10.05
CA PHE A 194 -3.72 -29.89 -9.71
C PHE A 194 -2.89 -29.21 -8.61
N ASP A 195 -3.20 -27.95 -8.29
CA ASP A 195 -2.59 -27.18 -7.23
C ASP A 195 -3.67 -26.51 -6.37
N GLU A 196 -3.64 -26.75 -5.06
CA GLU A 196 -4.62 -26.23 -4.12
C GLU A 196 -4.65 -24.68 -4.08
N ARG A 197 -3.57 -24.01 -4.51
CA ARG A 197 -3.53 -22.55 -4.64
C ARG A 197 -4.47 -22.04 -5.74
N GLU A 198 -4.77 -22.86 -6.76
CA GLU A 198 -5.75 -22.53 -7.81
C GLU A 198 -7.17 -22.47 -7.26
N ARG A 199 -7.52 -23.31 -6.26
CA ARG A 199 -8.84 -23.29 -5.60
C ARG A 199 -9.12 -21.93 -5.01
N GLN A 200 -8.20 -21.46 -4.16
CA GLN A 200 -8.38 -20.19 -3.45
C GLN A 200 -8.38 -19.01 -4.40
N ALA A 201 -7.53 -19.05 -5.44
CA ALA A 201 -7.49 -18.01 -6.46
C ALA A 201 -8.80 -17.96 -7.27
N ALA A 202 -9.37 -19.11 -7.65
CA ALA A 202 -10.65 -19.18 -8.37
C ALA A 202 -11.83 -18.65 -7.54
N LYS A 203 -11.86 -18.97 -6.24
CA LYS A 203 -12.86 -18.41 -5.29
C LYS A 203 -12.79 -16.89 -5.26
N VAL A 204 -11.59 -16.32 -5.10
CA VAL A 204 -11.39 -14.87 -5.08
C VAL A 204 -11.79 -14.20 -6.40
N VAL A 205 -11.53 -14.83 -7.55
CA VAL A 205 -12.00 -14.30 -8.84
C VAL A 205 -13.52 -14.23 -8.89
N ALA A 206 -14.22 -15.29 -8.45
CA ALA A 206 -15.68 -15.33 -8.41
C ALA A 206 -16.25 -14.28 -7.43
N GLU A 207 -15.71 -14.17 -6.22
CA GLU A 207 -16.16 -13.19 -5.21
C GLU A 207 -16.03 -11.73 -5.68
N ASN A 208 -15.03 -11.44 -6.53
CA ASN A 208 -14.78 -10.09 -7.06
C ASN A 208 -15.61 -9.74 -8.30
N VAL A 209 -16.56 -10.59 -8.73
CA VAL A 209 -17.50 -10.25 -9.81
C VAL A 209 -18.72 -9.52 -9.23
N PRO A 210 -19.05 -8.32 -9.73
CA PRO A 210 -20.26 -7.62 -9.29
C PRO A 210 -21.53 -8.45 -9.46
N GLY A 211 -22.36 -8.51 -8.42
CA GLY A 211 -23.60 -9.29 -8.40
C GLY A 211 -23.47 -10.67 -7.73
N VAL A 212 -22.24 -11.13 -7.46
CA VAL A 212 -22.01 -12.35 -6.69
C VAL A 212 -22.35 -12.11 -5.22
N LYS A 213 -23.25 -12.94 -4.70
CA LYS A 213 -23.71 -12.90 -3.30
C LYS A 213 -22.95 -13.90 -2.42
N ALA A 214 -22.59 -15.05 -2.98
CA ALA A 214 -21.86 -16.11 -2.31
C ALA A 214 -21.15 -16.98 -3.35
N VAL A 215 -20.10 -17.68 -2.91
CA VAL A 215 -19.36 -18.64 -3.72
C VAL A 215 -19.38 -20.00 -3.03
N VAL A 216 -19.83 -21.02 -3.74
CA VAL A 216 -19.81 -22.42 -3.32
C VAL A 216 -18.67 -23.11 -4.04
N ASP A 217 -17.74 -23.67 -3.27
CA ASP A 217 -16.58 -24.39 -3.80
C ASP A 217 -16.86 -25.90 -3.84
N GLN A 218 -16.90 -26.44 -5.06
CA GLN A 218 -17.04 -27.86 -5.36
C GLN A 218 -15.92 -28.33 -6.30
N ILE A 219 -14.75 -27.69 -6.25
CA ILE A 219 -13.58 -28.10 -7.04
C ILE A 219 -12.95 -29.34 -6.41
N ALA A 220 -12.62 -30.34 -7.23
CA ALA A 220 -11.84 -31.49 -6.81
C ALA A 220 -10.34 -31.24 -7.03
N TRP A 221 -9.50 -31.53 -6.05
CA TRP A 221 -8.05 -31.49 -6.22
C TRP A 221 -7.54 -32.88 -6.60
N ILE A 222 -6.77 -32.94 -7.67
CA ILE A 222 -6.09 -34.16 -8.12
C ILE A 222 -4.60 -33.98 -7.85
N GLU A 223 -4.05 -34.77 -6.94
CA GLU A 223 -2.63 -34.73 -6.63
C GLU A 223 -1.84 -35.27 -7.84
N PRO A 224 -0.92 -34.48 -8.43
CA PRO A 224 -0.34 -34.76 -9.74
C PRO A 224 0.58 -35.99 -9.77
N PHE A 225 1.15 -36.43 -8.65
CA PHE A 225 2.10 -37.55 -8.62
C PHE A 225 1.46 -38.91 -8.31
N SER A 226 0.41 -38.94 -7.49
CA SER A 226 -0.28 -40.15 -7.04
C SER A 226 -1.65 -40.35 -7.68
N GLY A 227 -2.23 -39.30 -8.28
CA GLY A 227 -3.60 -39.33 -8.79
C GLY A 227 -4.66 -39.37 -7.69
N MET A 228 -4.29 -39.16 -6.42
CA MET A 228 -5.24 -39.06 -5.32
C MET A 228 -6.21 -37.90 -5.58
N VAL A 229 -7.52 -38.19 -5.48
CA VAL A 229 -8.58 -37.20 -5.63
C VAL A 229 -9.06 -36.80 -4.24
N VAL A 230 -8.85 -35.54 -3.89
CA VAL A 230 -9.47 -34.92 -2.72
C VAL A 230 -10.74 -34.22 -3.19
N LEU A 231 -11.88 -34.81 -2.82
CA LEU A 231 -13.19 -34.23 -3.08
C LEU A 231 -13.40 -32.99 -2.19
N PRO A 232 -14.16 -31.99 -2.66
CA PRO A 232 -14.55 -30.85 -1.83
C PRO A 232 -15.30 -31.36 -0.59
N GLU A 233 -15.07 -30.74 0.57
CA GLU A 233 -15.85 -31.03 1.77
C GLU A 233 -17.33 -30.70 1.49
N GLU A 234 -18.23 -31.67 1.70
CA GLU A 234 -19.67 -31.41 1.59
C GLU A 234 -20.04 -30.34 2.61
N SER A 235 -20.31 -29.13 2.13
CA SER A 235 -20.83 -28.05 2.96
C SER A 235 -22.19 -28.51 3.47
N GLY A 236 -22.22 -28.98 4.72
CA GLY A 236 -23.39 -29.53 5.37
C GLY A 236 -24.58 -28.58 5.24
N THR A 237 -25.67 -29.13 4.70
CA THR A 237 -26.99 -28.51 4.77
C THR A 237 -27.42 -28.58 6.23
N HIS A 238 -27.21 -27.52 6.99
CA HIS A 238 -27.91 -27.36 8.27
C HIS A 238 -29.21 -26.62 8.01
N THR A 239 -30.28 -27.42 8.04
CA THR A 239 -31.70 -27.07 8.26
C THR A 239 -31.91 -25.96 9.27
#